data_AF-A0A7K9F5T2-F1
#
_entry.id   AF-A0A7K9F5T2-F1
#
_cell.length_a   1.000
_cell.length_b   1.000
_cell.length_c   1.000
_cell.angle_alpha   90.00
_cell.angle_beta   90.00
_cell.angle_gamma   90.00
#
_symmetry.space_group_name_H-M   'P 1'
#
loop_
_entity.id
_entity.type
_entity.pdbx_description
1 polymer ?
#
loop_
_entity_poly.entity_id
_entity_poly.type
_entity_poly.pdbx_seq_one_letter_code
_entity_poly.pdbx_strand_id
1 'polypeptide(L)'
;MVNFTENATEKCTINHDIHQTLSPVVYIFVFILGLPANCLSLYYGYLQIKAKNELGIYLCNLTVADLLYIFSLPFWLQYVLQHDNWTYDEMLCKICGILLYENIYISVGFLCCISIDRYLAVVHPFRFQRFRTMKAAVIVSIVIWTKEIMTCCFVFTHGEISMDAESHVVCFEHYPIKEWEHNVNYYRFSAGFLFPFFLLAFSYGGILRVVHKSHSTQKKKKMQIKRLVSSTVFIFLVCFGPYHILLVVRSLLENNCSFAEKIFNIYHVSLLLTTFNCVADPVLYCFSSESTYQNFAKMRDSCLTCLGCLKTETKELHPLNAPETPNRPQHEQQPGLLQISHDSTAMKDSTTNTVSL
;
A
#
# COMPACT_ATOMS: atom_id res chain seq x y z
N MET A 1 -37.41 11.69 -51.94
CA MET A 1 -37.15 10.98 -50.67
C MET A 1 -35.66 11.06 -50.41
N VAL A 2 -35.24 11.43 -49.19
CA VAL A 2 -33.82 11.41 -48.79
C VAL A 2 -33.64 10.15 -47.95
N ASN A 3 -32.78 9.23 -48.38
CA ASN A 3 -32.46 8.06 -47.58
C ASN A 3 -31.55 8.50 -46.43
N PHE A 4 -32.07 8.42 -45.20
CA PHE A 4 -31.20 8.32 -44.04
C PHE A 4 -30.59 6.92 -44.06
N THR A 5 -29.34 6.82 -44.52
CA THR A 5 -28.49 5.70 -44.13
C THR A 5 -28.23 5.85 -42.63
N GLU A 6 -28.71 4.90 -41.84
CA GLU A 6 -28.38 4.83 -40.42
C GLU A 6 -26.86 4.71 -40.29
N ASN A 7 -26.22 5.68 -39.62
CA ASN A 7 -24.83 5.52 -39.23
C ASN A 7 -24.78 4.37 -38.22
N ALA A 8 -24.25 3.22 -38.66
CA ALA A 8 -23.96 2.12 -37.75
C ALA A 8 -23.06 2.64 -36.63
N THR A 9 -23.52 2.54 -35.38
CA THR A 9 -22.72 2.89 -34.21
C THR A 9 -21.54 1.92 -34.15
N GLU A 10 -20.35 2.42 -34.48
CA GLU A 10 -19.12 1.66 -34.53
C GLU A 10 -18.76 1.17 -33.11
N LYS A 11 -19.20 -0.04 -32.77
CA LYS A 11 -18.98 -0.65 -31.46
C LYS A 11 -17.48 -0.88 -31.26
N CYS A 12 -16.90 -0.22 -30.26
CA CYS A 12 -15.53 -0.48 -29.86
C CYS A 12 -15.39 -1.85 -29.20
N THR A 13 -14.95 -2.84 -29.98
CA THR A 13 -14.44 -4.11 -29.47
C THR A 13 -12.98 -3.94 -29.09
N ILE A 14 -12.66 -4.07 -27.80
CA ILE A 14 -11.30 -3.99 -27.25
C ILE A 14 -10.90 -5.40 -26.77
N ASN A 15 -9.60 -5.72 -26.77
CA ASN A 15 -9.10 -6.96 -26.16
C ASN A 15 -8.80 -6.75 -24.67
N HIS A 16 -9.51 -7.48 -23.81
CA HIS A 16 -9.40 -7.40 -22.36
C HIS A 16 -8.51 -8.49 -21.74
N ASP A 17 -7.96 -9.43 -22.52
CA ASP A 17 -7.30 -10.66 -22.01
C ASP A 17 -6.18 -10.37 -20.98
N ILE A 18 -5.37 -9.33 -21.24
CA ILE A 18 -4.25 -8.95 -20.38
C ILE A 18 -4.77 -8.32 -19.08
N HIS A 19 -5.81 -7.47 -19.16
CA HIS A 19 -6.49 -6.92 -18.00
C HIS A 19 -7.08 -8.06 -17.13
N GLN A 20 -7.87 -8.94 -17.74
CA GLN A 20 -8.58 -10.02 -17.06
C GLN A 20 -7.65 -11.08 -16.47
N THR A 21 -6.46 -11.29 -17.06
CA THR A 21 -5.44 -12.19 -16.51
C THR A 21 -4.62 -11.53 -15.39
N LEU A 22 -4.27 -10.25 -15.50
CA LEU A 22 -3.33 -9.60 -14.58
C LEU A 22 -4.00 -9.01 -13.34
N SER A 23 -5.15 -8.35 -13.50
CA SER A 23 -5.84 -7.67 -12.40
C SER A 23 -6.15 -8.59 -11.21
N PRO A 24 -6.67 -9.83 -11.41
CA PRO A 24 -6.94 -10.73 -10.28
C PRO A 24 -5.68 -11.07 -9.47
N VAL A 25 -4.55 -11.29 -10.15
CA VAL A 25 -3.27 -11.61 -9.50
C VAL A 25 -2.77 -10.42 -8.67
N VAL A 26 -2.89 -9.19 -9.20
CA VAL A 26 -2.52 -7.96 -8.49
C VAL A 26 -3.45 -7.72 -7.30
N TYR A 27 -4.77 -7.80 -7.47
CA TYR A 27 -5.73 -7.56 -6.39
C TYR A 27 -5.59 -8.59 -5.25
N ILE A 28 -5.38 -9.88 -5.56
CA ILE A 28 -5.11 -10.91 -4.54
C ILE A 28 -3.79 -10.63 -3.80
N PHE A 29 -2.72 -10.25 -4.51
CA PHE A 29 -1.43 -9.90 -3.92
C PHE A 29 -1.53 -8.68 -2.98
N VAL A 30 -2.17 -7.60 -3.44
CA VAL A 30 -2.36 -6.37 -2.66
C VAL A 30 -3.28 -6.61 -1.47
N PHE A 31 -4.33 -7.44 -1.59
CA PHE A 31 -5.17 -7.80 -0.46
C PHE A 31 -4.41 -8.61 0.60
N ILE A 32 -3.72 -9.69 0.20
CA ILE A 32 -3.01 -10.60 1.12
C ILE A 32 -1.85 -9.91 1.85
N LEU A 33 -1.10 -9.04 1.19
CA LEU A 33 0.04 -8.35 1.81
C LEU A 33 -0.34 -6.98 2.40
N GLY A 34 -1.15 -6.20 1.68
CA GLY A 34 -1.53 -4.84 2.05
C GLY A 34 -2.43 -4.81 3.28
N LEU A 35 -3.41 -5.71 3.42
CA LEU A 35 -4.32 -5.72 4.57
C LEU A 35 -3.59 -5.88 5.92
N PRO A 36 -2.79 -6.94 6.17
CA PRO A 36 -2.08 -7.09 7.44
C PRO A 36 -1.00 -6.01 7.64
N ALA A 37 -0.31 -5.60 6.57
CA ALA A 37 0.71 -4.54 6.65
C ALA A 37 0.10 -3.18 7.05
N ASN A 38 -1.08 -2.84 6.53
CA ASN A 38 -1.79 -1.62 6.88
C ASN A 38 -2.45 -1.67 8.25
N CYS A 39 -3.05 -2.79 8.65
CA CYS A 39 -3.56 -2.95 10.03
C CYS A 39 -2.44 -2.73 11.08
N LEU A 40 -1.24 -3.26 10.83
CA LEU A 40 -0.09 -3.05 11.69
C LEU A 40 0.46 -1.61 11.61
N SER A 41 0.46 -1.01 10.43
CA SER A 41 0.83 0.39 10.21
C SER A 41 -0.09 1.35 10.96
N LEU A 42 -1.41 1.14 10.91
CA LEU A 42 -2.40 1.94 11.62
C LEU A 42 -2.14 1.93 13.14
N TYR A 43 -1.82 0.76 13.69
CA TYR A 43 -1.42 0.60 15.09
C TYR A 43 -0.16 1.41 15.43
N TYR A 44 0.90 1.33 14.63
CA TYR A 44 2.13 2.11 14.87
C TYR A 44 1.94 3.62 14.65
N GLY A 45 1.07 4.05 13.74
CA GLY A 45 0.68 5.45 13.58
C GLY A 45 -0.05 5.97 14.81
N TYR A 46 -1.00 5.19 15.33
CA TYR A 46 -1.73 5.51 16.57
C TYR A 46 -0.79 5.61 17.78
N LEU A 47 0.25 4.77 17.87
CA LEU A 47 1.30 4.91 18.89
C LEU A 47 2.11 6.22 18.71
N GLN A 48 2.39 6.66 17.49
CA GLN A 48 3.01 7.98 17.24
C GLN A 48 2.09 9.15 17.61
N ILE A 49 0.77 9.04 17.37
CA ILE A 49 -0.23 10.02 17.82
C ILE A 49 -0.27 10.09 19.35
N LYS A 50 -0.23 8.95 20.06
CA LYS A 50 -0.09 8.90 21.52
C LYS A 50 1.19 9.57 22.01
N ALA A 51 2.31 9.35 21.32
CA ALA A 51 3.60 10.01 21.56
C ALA A 51 3.65 11.49 21.11
N LYS A 52 2.53 12.09 20.69
CA LYS A 52 2.39 13.48 20.23
C LYS A 52 3.27 13.87 19.02
N ASN A 53 3.65 12.88 18.20
CA ASN A 53 4.34 13.12 16.94
C ASN A 53 3.34 13.39 15.81
N GLU A 54 3.38 14.59 15.23
CA GLU A 54 2.51 15.04 14.15
C GLU A 54 2.58 14.15 12.89
N LEU A 55 3.72 13.52 12.63
CA LEU A 55 3.89 12.56 11.54
C LEU A 55 2.94 11.35 11.66
N GLY A 56 2.58 10.95 12.88
CA GLY A 56 1.63 9.87 13.14
C GLY A 56 0.23 10.14 12.59
N ILE A 57 -0.16 11.42 12.47
CA ILE A 57 -1.46 11.80 11.90
C ILE A 57 -1.47 11.54 10.39
N TYR A 58 -0.48 12.07 9.65
CA TYR A 58 -0.40 11.87 8.19
C TYR A 58 -0.30 10.39 7.84
N LEU A 59 0.52 9.64 8.57
CA LEU A 59 0.64 8.19 8.46
C LEU A 59 -0.73 7.50 8.69
N CYS A 60 -1.41 7.75 9.82
CA CYS A 60 -2.73 7.14 10.06
C CYS A 60 -3.77 7.44 8.99
N ASN A 61 -3.78 8.64 8.39
CA ASN A 61 -4.75 8.96 7.34
C ASN A 61 -4.41 8.28 6.01
N LEU A 62 -3.13 8.21 5.64
CA LEU A 62 -2.62 7.44 4.48
C LEU A 62 -3.11 5.98 4.56
N THR A 63 -2.77 5.29 5.64
CA THR A 63 -3.19 3.90 5.86
C THR A 63 -4.72 3.72 6.00
N VAL A 64 -5.49 4.73 6.40
CA VAL A 64 -6.96 4.66 6.36
C VAL A 64 -7.47 4.68 4.91
N ALA A 65 -6.90 5.52 4.04
CA ALA A 65 -7.22 5.52 2.62
C ALA A 65 -6.81 4.20 1.93
N ASP A 66 -5.67 3.62 2.31
CA ASP A 66 -5.23 2.30 1.84
C ASP A 66 -6.17 1.19 2.30
N LEU A 67 -6.55 1.15 3.58
CA LEU A 67 -7.49 0.13 4.10
C LEU A 67 -8.86 0.22 3.43
N LEU A 68 -9.40 1.42 3.23
CA LEU A 68 -10.69 1.61 2.56
C LEU A 68 -10.66 1.06 1.13
N TYR A 69 -9.60 1.33 0.35
CA TYR A 69 -9.46 0.76 -0.98
C TYR A 69 -9.20 -0.75 -0.95
N ILE A 70 -8.37 -1.26 -0.02
CA ILE A 70 -8.16 -2.71 0.16
C ILE A 70 -9.48 -3.44 0.44
N PHE A 71 -10.41 -2.87 1.22
CA PHE A 71 -11.74 -3.44 1.43
C PHE A 71 -12.65 -3.40 0.19
N SER A 72 -12.33 -2.60 -0.84
CA SER A 72 -13.03 -2.63 -2.14
C SER A 72 -12.48 -3.71 -3.10
N LEU A 73 -11.23 -4.17 -2.92
CA LEU A 73 -10.59 -5.15 -3.81
C LEU A 73 -11.36 -6.46 -4.03
N PRO A 74 -12.11 -7.03 -3.06
CA PRO A 74 -12.93 -8.22 -3.32
C PRO A 74 -14.00 -8.01 -4.39
N PHE A 75 -14.57 -6.80 -4.50
CA PHE A 75 -15.59 -6.49 -5.52
C PHE A 75 -14.93 -6.26 -6.89
N TRP A 76 -13.79 -5.58 -6.94
CA TRP A 76 -12.97 -5.47 -8.15
C TRP A 76 -12.46 -6.83 -8.66
N LEU A 77 -12.08 -7.73 -7.75
CA LEU A 77 -11.69 -9.10 -8.07
C LEU A 77 -12.87 -9.89 -8.67
N GLN A 78 -14.06 -9.79 -8.05
CA GLN A 78 -15.27 -10.45 -8.55
C GLN A 78 -15.67 -9.92 -9.94
N TYR A 79 -15.65 -8.59 -10.15
CA TYR A 79 -15.91 -7.93 -11.42
C TYR A 79 -15.04 -8.46 -12.56
N VAL A 80 -13.71 -8.50 -12.36
CA VAL A 80 -12.79 -8.98 -13.41
C VAL A 80 -12.93 -10.49 -13.66
N LEU A 81 -13.14 -11.29 -12.60
CA LEU A 81 -13.42 -12.73 -12.74
C LEU A 81 -14.78 -13.02 -13.41
N GLN A 82 -15.66 -12.03 -13.53
CA GLN A 82 -16.90 -12.08 -14.29
C GLN A 82 -16.77 -11.55 -15.72
N HIS A 83 -15.54 -11.44 -16.24
CA HIS A 83 -15.21 -10.90 -17.57
C HIS A 83 -15.56 -9.41 -17.71
N ASP A 84 -15.20 -8.61 -16.70
CA ASP A 84 -15.47 -7.17 -16.61
C ASP A 84 -16.98 -6.80 -16.62
N ASN A 85 -17.82 -7.71 -16.11
CA ASN A 85 -19.26 -7.54 -15.96
C ASN A 85 -19.66 -7.27 -14.50
N TRP A 86 -20.16 -6.07 -14.19
CA TRP A 86 -20.53 -5.70 -12.83
C TRP A 86 -21.91 -6.25 -12.43
N THR A 87 -21.94 -7.39 -11.71
CA THR A 87 -23.20 -8.03 -11.29
C THR A 87 -23.75 -7.57 -9.93
N TYR A 88 -23.14 -6.57 -9.29
CA TYR A 88 -23.70 -5.92 -8.10
C TYR A 88 -24.55 -4.71 -8.51
N ASP A 89 -25.10 -3.99 -7.54
CA ASP A 89 -25.88 -2.78 -7.79
C ASP A 89 -25.01 -1.57 -8.18
N GLU A 90 -25.64 -0.57 -8.78
CA GLU A 90 -25.04 0.70 -9.18
C GLU A 90 -24.36 1.42 -8.00
N MET A 91 -24.96 1.42 -6.81
CA MET A 91 -24.40 2.16 -5.68
C MET A 91 -23.07 1.55 -5.21
N LEU A 92 -22.92 0.22 -5.26
CA LEU A 92 -21.65 -0.43 -4.92
C LEU A 92 -20.56 -0.21 -6.00
N CYS A 93 -20.92 -0.20 -7.29
CA CYS A 93 -20.03 0.21 -8.39
C CYS A 93 -19.44 1.59 -8.10
N LYS A 94 -20.31 2.55 -7.76
CA LYS A 94 -19.92 3.92 -7.43
C LYS A 94 -19.01 4.00 -6.21
N ILE A 95 -19.37 3.33 -5.12
CA ILE A 95 -18.55 3.29 -3.90
C ILE A 95 -17.15 2.72 -4.21
N CYS A 96 -17.04 1.62 -4.96
CA CYS A 96 -15.74 1.05 -5.30
C CYS A 96 -14.89 1.99 -6.16
N GLY A 97 -15.51 2.72 -7.10
CA GLY A 97 -14.86 3.77 -7.89
C GLY A 97 -14.40 4.97 -7.07
N ILE A 98 -15.24 5.47 -6.14
CA ILE A 98 -14.85 6.50 -5.17
C ILE A 98 -13.60 6.04 -4.41
N LEU A 99 -13.63 4.84 -3.83
CA LEU A 99 -12.54 4.36 -2.99
C LEU A 99 -11.21 4.18 -3.73
N LEU A 100 -11.24 3.80 -5.01
CA LEU A 100 -10.06 3.78 -5.88
C LEU A 100 -9.49 5.18 -6.12
N TYR A 101 -10.32 6.15 -6.54
CA TYR A 101 -9.85 7.49 -6.85
C TYR A 101 -9.44 8.29 -5.60
N GLU A 102 -10.21 8.20 -4.51
CA GLU A 102 -9.86 8.79 -3.22
C GLU A 102 -8.52 8.25 -2.72
N ASN A 103 -8.28 6.94 -2.79
CA ASN A 103 -6.98 6.37 -2.41
C ASN A 103 -5.82 7.00 -3.19
N ILE A 104 -5.92 7.09 -4.53
CA ILE A 104 -4.86 7.69 -5.36
C ILE A 104 -4.54 9.13 -4.90
N TYR A 105 -5.55 10.00 -4.79
CA TYR A 105 -5.29 11.42 -4.52
C TYR A 105 -5.00 11.72 -3.03
N ILE A 106 -5.65 11.01 -2.10
CA ILE A 106 -5.38 11.15 -0.67
C ILE A 106 -3.99 10.63 -0.32
N SER A 107 -3.57 9.48 -0.86
CA SER A 107 -2.24 8.92 -0.60
C SER A 107 -1.15 9.83 -1.17
N VAL A 108 -1.32 10.38 -2.38
CA VAL A 108 -0.44 11.44 -2.92
C VAL A 108 -0.41 12.68 -1.99
N GLY A 109 -1.55 13.12 -1.47
CA GLY A 109 -1.67 14.23 -0.54
C GLY A 109 -0.88 14.01 0.77
N PHE A 110 -0.97 12.82 1.36
CA PHE A 110 -0.22 12.50 2.58
C PHE A 110 1.27 12.21 2.32
N LEU A 111 1.66 11.64 1.18
CA LEU A 111 3.07 11.57 0.75
C LEU A 111 3.71 12.96 0.65
N CYS A 112 2.97 13.96 0.13
CA CYS A 112 3.38 15.35 0.12
C CYS A 112 3.53 15.92 1.55
N CYS A 113 2.55 15.68 2.43
CA CYS A 113 2.59 16.15 3.82
C CYS A 113 3.76 15.56 4.62
N ILE A 114 4.01 14.25 4.51
CA ILE A 114 5.13 13.55 5.13
C ILE A 114 6.45 14.17 4.65
N SER A 115 6.61 14.38 3.34
CA SER A 115 7.84 14.90 2.75
C SER A 115 8.10 16.36 3.14
N ILE A 116 7.07 17.20 3.19
CA ILE A 116 7.16 18.61 3.63
C ILE A 116 7.43 18.71 5.14
N ASP A 117 6.76 17.93 5.99
CA ASP A 117 7.05 17.89 7.41
C ASP A 117 8.52 17.52 7.67
N ARG A 118 9.04 16.50 7.00
CA ARG A 118 10.46 16.10 7.11
C ARG A 118 11.42 17.16 6.54
N TYR A 119 11.04 17.87 5.48
CA TYR A 119 11.81 19.01 4.96
C TYR A 119 11.87 20.16 5.96
N LEU A 120 10.73 20.56 6.54
CA LEU A 120 10.66 21.62 7.54
C LEU A 120 11.43 21.24 8.81
N ALA A 121 11.37 19.96 9.24
CA ALA A 121 12.11 19.44 10.38
C ALA A 121 13.64 19.52 10.22
N VAL A 122 14.16 19.30 9.00
CA VAL A 122 15.61 19.25 8.73
C VAL A 122 16.18 20.59 8.28
N VAL A 123 15.48 21.30 7.40
CA VAL A 123 15.98 22.50 6.73
C VAL A 123 15.65 23.77 7.51
N HIS A 124 14.54 23.77 8.26
CA HIS A 124 14.03 24.96 8.97
C HIS A 124 13.55 24.66 10.41
N PRO A 125 14.33 23.95 11.25
CA PRO A 125 13.87 23.33 12.49
C PRO A 125 13.14 24.28 13.46
N PHE A 126 13.57 25.54 13.53
CA PHE A 126 12.97 26.56 14.41
C PHE A 126 11.92 27.45 13.70
N ARG A 127 12.07 27.70 12.39
CA ARG A 127 11.30 28.75 11.68
C ARG A 127 9.84 28.39 11.44
N PHE A 128 9.54 27.10 11.25
CA PHE A 128 8.18 26.63 10.95
C PHE A 128 7.59 25.69 12.01
N GLN A 129 8.11 25.72 13.25
CA GLN A 129 7.65 24.85 14.34
C GLN A 129 6.13 24.98 14.60
N ARG A 130 5.53 26.17 14.42
CA ARG A 130 4.08 26.39 14.55
C ARG A 130 3.23 25.57 13.55
N PHE A 131 3.77 25.27 12.37
CA PHE A 131 3.11 24.44 11.34
C PHE A 131 3.33 22.94 11.58
N ARG A 132 4.29 22.56 12.44
CA ARG A 132 4.59 21.17 12.82
C ARG A 132 4.00 20.88 14.20
N THR A 133 2.67 20.91 14.26
CA THR A 133 1.91 20.64 15.50
C THR A 133 0.74 19.69 15.22
N MET A 134 0.31 18.94 16.23
CA MET A 134 -0.84 18.03 16.13
C MET A 134 -2.09 18.73 15.58
N LYS A 135 -2.35 19.98 15.98
CA LYS A 135 -3.48 20.77 15.47
C LYS A 135 -3.34 21.10 13.98
N ALA A 136 -2.15 21.53 13.54
CA ALA A 136 -1.89 21.83 12.13
C ALA A 136 -2.03 20.56 11.26
N ALA A 137 -1.50 19.43 11.70
CA ALA A 137 -1.60 18.16 10.98
C ALA A 137 -3.04 17.63 10.87
N VAL A 138 -3.88 17.77 11.93
CA VAL A 138 -5.32 17.46 11.84
C VAL A 138 -6.02 18.38 10.85
N ILE A 139 -5.78 19.70 10.90
CA ILE A 139 -6.41 20.67 9.98
C ILE A 139 -6.02 20.37 8.53
N VAL A 140 -4.74 20.11 8.25
CA VAL A 140 -4.27 19.74 6.90
C VAL A 140 -4.89 18.43 6.44
N SER A 141 -5.04 17.44 7.32
CA SER A 141 -5.72 16.17 6.98
C SER A 141 -7.18 16.39 6.61
N ILE A 142 -7.92 17.18 7.40
CA ILE A 142 -9.33 17.53 7.10
C ILE A 142 -9.43 18.26 5.75
N VAL A 143 -8.54 19.22 5.48
CA VAL A 143 -8.51 19.94 4.19
C VAL A 143 -8.26 19.00 3.01
N ILE A 144 -7.38 18.00 3.14
CA ILE A 144 -7.15 16.99 2.09
C ILE A 144 -8.41 16.16 1.87
N TRP A 145 -8.94 15.50 2.91
CA TRP A 145 -10.16 14.69 2.82
C TRP A 145 -11.34 15.49 2.24
N THR A 146 -11.58 16.72 2.71
CA THR A 146 -12.65 17.57 2.18
C THR A 146 -12.41 17.95 0.72
N LYS A 147 -11.17 18.28 0.32
CA LYS A 147 -10.85 18.65 -1.06
C LYS A 147 -11.01 17.47 -2.02
N GLU A 148 -10.55 16.27 -1.65
CA GLU A 148 -10.67 15.09 -2.51
C GLU A 148 -12.14 14.65 -2.63
N ILE A 149 -12.86 14.51 -1.51
CA ILE A 149 -14.30 14.19 -1.53
C ILE A 149 -15.11 15.22 -2.34
N MET A 150 -14.84 16.53 -2.21
CA MET A 150 -15.51 17.54 -3.03
C MET A 150 -15.15 17.43 -4.52
N THR A 151 -13.90 17.09 -4.85
CA THR A 151 -13.45 16.84 -6.23
C THR A 151 -14.19 15.63 -6.81
N CYS A 152 -14.28 14.56 -6.03
CA CYS A 152 -14.95 13.32 -6.36
C CYS A 152 -16.46 13.56 -6.60
N CYS A 153 -17.17 14.13 -5.63
CA CYS A 153 -18.59 14.49 -5.78
C CYS A 153 -18.86 15.39 -7.00
N PHE A 154 -17.96 16.33 -7.33
CA PHE A 154 -18.10 17.15 -8.53
C PHE A 154 -17.98 16.33 -9.83
N VAL A 155 -16.91 15.54 -9.96
CA VAL A 155 -16.67 14.67 -11.13
C VAL A 155 -17.82 13.67 -11.33
N PHE A 156 -18.34 13.12 -10.24
CA PHE A 156 -19.35 12.06 -10.26
C PHE A 156 -20.73 12.55 -10.74
N THR A 157 -20.99 13.87 -10.78
CA THR A 157 -22.23 14.40 -11.39
C THR A 157 -22.35 14.19 -12.90
N HIS A 158 -21.28 13.80 -13.61
CA HIS A 158 -21.22 13.79 -15.09
C HIS A 158 -21.54 12.44 -15.76
N GLY A 159 -22.03 11.46 -14.99
CA GLY A 159 -22.43 10.14 -15.49
C GLY A 159 -21.31 9.11 -15.39
N GLU A 160 -21.52 8.12 -14.53
CA GLU A 160 -20.46 7.26 -13.97
C GLU A 160 -20.43 5.84 -14.55
N ILE A 161 -21.52 5.44 -15.22
CA ILE A 161 -21.70 4.13 -15.83
C ILE A 161 -21.72 4.28 -17.34
N SER A 162 -20.99 3.41 -18.01
CA SER A 162 -21.12 3.14 -19.44
C SER A 162 -21.56 1.69 -19.69
N MET A 163 -21.97 1.42 -20.92
CA MET A 163 -22.20 0.05 -21.41
C MET A 163 -21.18 -0.20 -22.52
N ASP A 164 -20.50 -1.34 -22.47
CA ASP A 164 -19.52 -1.73 -23.49
C ASP A 164 -20.19 -2.25 -24.78
N ALA A 165 -19.39 -2.80 -25.70
CA ALA A 165 -19.88 -3.40 -26.93
C ALA A 165 -20.74 -4.66 -26.71
N GLU A 166 -20.64 -5.33 -25.56
CA GLU A 166 -21.33 -6.58 -25.21
C GLU A 166 -22.54 -6.35 -24.29
N SER A 167 -22.69 -5.13 -23.76
CA SER A 167 -23.71 -4.66 -22.80
C SER A 167 -23.37 -4.91 -21.32
N HIS A 168 -22.09 -5.03 -20.99
CA HIS A 168 -21.61 -5.04 -19.61
C HIS A 168 -21.65 -3.64 -19.00
N VAL A 169 -22.00 -3.56 -17.71
CA VAL A 169 -21.91 -2.33 -16.90
C VAL A 169 -20.43 -2.05 -16.60
N VAL A 170 -19.87 -1.05 -17.28
CA VAL A 170 -18.50 -0.57 -17.04
C VAL A 170 -18.53 0.63 -16.12
N CYS A 171 -17.85 0.49 -14.98
CA CYS A 171 -17.74 1.52 -13.96
C CYS A 171 -16.59 2.49 -14.29
N PHE A 172 -16.88 3.79 -14.37
CA PHE A 172 -15.91 4.90 -14.46
C PHE A 172 -15.07 5.02 -15.73
N GLU A 173 -15.32 4.22 -16.77
CA GLU A 173 -14.57 4.31 -18.03
C GLU A 173 -15.51 4.42 -19.23
N HIS A 174 -15.22 5.36 -20.12
CA HIS A 174 -15.86 5.53 -21.42
C HIS A 174 -14.83 5.30 -22.53
N TYR A 175 -15.22 4.62 -23.60
CA TYR A 175 -14.36 4.38 -24.77
C TYR A 175 -15.13 4.66 -26.07
N PRO A 176 -14.71 5.63 -26.90
CA PRO A 176 -13.67 6.63 -26.63
C PRO A 176 -14.05 7.58 -25.47
N ILE A 177 -13.03 8.20 -24.89
CA ILE A 177 -13.12 9.26 -23.86
C ILE A 177 -14.04 10.43 -24.27
N LYS A 178 -14.77 11.00 -23.30
CA LYS A 178 -15.70 12.13 -23.47
C LYS A 178 -15.00 13.48 -23.25
N GLU A 179 -15.49 14.53 -23.92
CA GLU A 179 -14.92 15.90 -23.83
C GLU A 179 -14.79 16.45 -22.40
N TRP A 180 -15.72 16.11 -21.50
CA TRP A 180 -15.66 16.56 -20.11
C TRP A 180 -14.55 15.85 -19.32
N GLU A 181 -14.26 14.59 -19.65
CA GLU A 181 -13.20 13.80 -19.02
C GLU A 181 -11.81 14.35 -19.35
N HIS A 182 -11.62 14.98 -20.52
CA HIS A 182 -10.36 15.66 -20.86
C HIS A 182 -10.02 16.73 -19.81
N ASN A 183 -10.99 17.59 -19.47
CA ASN A 183 -10.80 18.67 -18.50
C ASN A 183 -10.57 18.13 -17.08
N VAL A 184 -11.30 17.08 -16.68
CA VAL A 184 -11.09 16.37 -15.41
C VAL A 184 -9.69 15.74 -15.36
N ASN A 185 -9.21 15.18 -16.46
CA ASN A 185 -7.90 14.54 -16.55
C ASN A 185 -6.74 15.54 -16.56
N TYR A 186 -6.88 16.70 -17.23
CA TYR A 186 -5.90 17.79 -17.12
C TYR A 186 -5.82 18.34 -15.69
N TYR A 187 -6.96 18.44 -14.99
CA TYR A 187 -6.99 18.78 -13.57
C TYR A 187 -6.31 17.70 -12.71
N ARG A 188 -6.68 16.43 -12.87
CA ARG A 188 -6.10 15.27 -12.16
C ARG A 188 -4.59 15.20 -12.34
N PHE A 189 -4.08 15.38 -13.56
CA PHE A 189 -2.64 15.46 -13.83
C PHE A 189 -1.98 16.66 -13.17
N SER A 190 -2.57 17.85 -13.27
CA SER A 190 -1.95 19.08 -12.75
C SER A 190 -1.89 19.10 -11.23
N ALA A 191 -3.00 18.76 -10.56
CA ALA A 191 -3.15 18.80 -9.11
C ALA A 191 -2.68 17.49 -8.43
N GLY A 192 -2.90 16.34 -9.06
CA GLY A 192 -2.56 15.01 -8.54
C GLY A 192 -1.18 14.47 -8.96
N PHE A 193 -0.54 15.04 -9.99
CA PHE A 193 0.82 14.64 -10.38
C PHE A 193 1.83 15.78 -10.47
N LEU A 194 1.61 16.83 -11.27
CA LEU A 194 2.62 17.88 -11.47
C LEU A 194 2.95 18.65 -10.17
N PHE A 195 1.93 19.16 -9.47
CA PHE A 195 2.14 19.87 -8.21
C PHE A 195 2.83 18.98 -7.14
N PRO A 196 2.36 17.74 -6.88
CA PRO A 196 3.06 16.78 -6.03
C PRO A 196 4.50 16.49 -6.47
N PHE A 197 4.75 16.27 -7.77
CA PHE A 197 6.09 15.99 -8.30
C PHE A 197 7.08 17.13 -7.96
N PHE A 198 6.72 18.38 -8.23
CA PHE A 198 7.59 19.53 -7.93
C PHE A 198 7.78 19.74 -6.43
N LEU A 199 6.73 19.52 -5.61
CA LEU A 199 6.79 19.59 -4.15
C LEU A 199 7.70 18.51 -3.55
N LEU A 200 7.58 17.28 -4.01
CA LEU A 200 8.42 16.14 -3.60
C LEU A 200 9.87 16.34 -4.05
N ALA A 201 10.11 16.75 -5.29
CA ALA A 201 11.46 17.06 -5.79
C ALA A 201 12.13 18.21 -5.03
N PHE A 202 11.37 19.28 -4.72
CA PHE A 202 11.85 20.41 -3.91
C PHE A 202 12.22 19.98 -2.48
N SER A 203 11.33 19.26 -1.80
CA SER A 203 11.54 18.82 -0.42
C SER A 203 12.74 17.86 -0.32
N TYR A 204 12.84 16.86 -1.20
CA TYR A 204 13.97 15.94 -1.28
C TYR A 204 15.28 16.66 -1.60
N GLY A 205 15.32 17.53 -2.61
CA GLY A 205 16.50 18.32 -2.96
C GLY A 205 16.95 19.24 -1.82
N GLY A 206 16.01 19.84 -1.08
CA GLY A 206 16.28 20.64 0.11
C GLY A 206 16.92 19.83 1.24
N ILE A 207 16.35 18.67 1.56
CA ILE A 207 16.89 17.75 2.58
C ILE A 207 18.29 17.27 2.18
N LEU A 208 18.50 16.85 0.92
CA LEU A 208 19.82 16.42 0.45
C LEU A 208 20.88 17.52 0.62
N ARG A 209 20.58 18.78 0.27
CA ARG A 209 21.51 19.90 0.42
C ARG A 209 21.98 20.10 1.87
N VAL A 210 21.05 20.01 2.84
CA VAL A 210 21.37 20.17 4.27
C VAL A 210 22.07 18.93 4.84
N VAL A 211 21.64 17.73 4.45
CA VAL A 211 22.23 16.46 4.91
C VAL A 211 23.70 16.33 4.47
N HIS A 212 24.04 16.71 3.24
CA HIS A 212 25.43 16.68 2.76
C HIS A 212 26.32 17.75 3.41
N LYS A 213 25.82 18.99 3.60
CA LYS A 213 26.60 20.07 4.23
C LYS A 213 26.84 19.87 5.74
N SER A 214 26.05 19.02 6.40
CA SER A 214 26.13 18.82 7.84
C SER A 214 27.16 17.73 8.21
N HIS A 215 28.22 18.11 8.92
CA HIS A 215 29.17 17.16 9.53
C HIS A 215 28.66 16.52 10.85
N SER A 216 27.44 16.84 11.30
CA SER A 216 26.88 16.34 12.57
C SER A 216 26.94 14.80 12.74
N THR A 217 27.30 14.40 13.96
CA THR A 217 27.48 13.02 14.46
C THR A 217 26.25 12.13 14.35
N GLN A 218 25.03 12.68 14.22
CA GLN A 218 23.77 11.91 14.13
C GLN A 218 23.55 11.25 12.74
N LYS A 219 24.56 10.52 12.24
CA LYS A 219 24.57 9.83 10.94
C LYS A 219 23.35 8.91 10.73
N LYS A 220 22.94 8.16 11.77
CA LYS A 220 21.76 7.28 11.74
C LYS A 220 20.48 8.03 11.33
N LYS A 221 20.11 9.10 12.06
CA LYS A 221 18.88 9.87 11.79
C LYS A 221 18.89 10.53 10.41
N LYS A 222 20.05 10.99 9.94
CA LYS A 222 20.20 11.51 8.56
C LYS A 222 19.89 10.43 7.50
N MET A 223 20.43 9.23 7.68
CA MET A 223 20.16 8.08 6.79
C MET A 223 18.68 7.69 6.84
N GLN A 224 18.09 7.65 8.04
CA GLN A 224 16.67 7.38 8.26
C GLN A 224 15.77 8.37 7.49
N ILE A 225 15.99 9.69 7.65
CA ILE A 225 15.20 10.72 6.97
C ILE A 225 15.44 10.69 5.45
N LYS A 226 16.68 10.45 4.99
CA LYS A 226 16.96 10.27 3.56
C LYS A 226 16.19 9.08 2.99
N ARG A 227 16.15 7.93 3.70
CA ARG A 227 15.37 6.76 3.28
C ARG A 227 13.89 7.07 3.22
N LEU A 228 13.31 7.66 4.27
CA LEU A 228 11.90 8.02 4.34
C LEU A 228 11.46 8.89 3.15
N VAL A 229 12.16 9.98 2.86
CA VAL A 229 11.78 10.89 1.75
C VAL A 229 12.21 10.34 0.38
N SER A 230 13.25 9.51 0.30
CA SER A 230 13.54 8.78 -0.95
C SER A 230 12.46 7.72 -1.25
N SER A 231 11.83 7.14 -0.23
CA SER A 231 10.71 6.22 -0.37
C SER A 231 9.42 6.92 -0.77
N THR A 232 9.08 8.08 -0.20
CA THR A 232 7.88 8.83 -0.65
C THR A 232 8.01 9.25 -2.12
N VAL A 233 9.19 9.72 -2.54
CA VAL A 233 9.48 10.01 -3.96
C VAL A 233 9.40 8.76 -4.83
N PHE A 234 9.95 7.62 -4.38
CA PHE A 234 9.93 6.37 -5.14
C PHE A 234 8.51 5.81 -5.32
N ILE A 235 7.73 5.73 -4.24
CA ILE A 235 6.34 5.27 -4.27
C ILE A 235 5.52 6.16 -5.20
N PHE A 236 5.66 7.48 -5.08
CA PHE A 236 4.97 8.43 -5.94
C PHE A 236 5.30 8.24 -7.43
N LEU A 237 6.59 8.14 -7.78
CA LEU A 237 7.02 8.02 -9.18
C LEU A 237 6.70 6.66 -9.80
N VAL A 238 6.73 5.58 -9.01
CA VAL A 238 6.46 4.22 -9.52
C VAL A 238 4.97 3.95 -9.56
N CYS A 239 4.23 4.18 -8.46
CA CYS A 239 2.82 3.81 -8.37
C CYS A 239 1.92 4.76 -9.16
N PHE A 240 2.10 6.07 -9.01
CA PHE A 240 1.19 7.06 -9.60
C PHE A 240 1.71 7.70 -10.90
N GLY A 241 3.02 7.64 -11.17
CA GLY A 241 3.64 8.28 -12.34
C GLY A 241 3.13 7.75 -13.69
N PRO A 242 3.24 6.44 -13.96
CA PRO A 242 2.81 5.85 -15.24
C PRO A 242 1.33 6.10 -15.54
N TYR A 243 0.46 5.95 -14.53
CA TYR A 243 -0.98 6.24 -14.64
C TYR A 243 -1.23 7.69 -15.07
N HIS A 244 -0.67 8.67 -14.35
CA HIS A 244 -0.90 10.08 -14.65
C HIS A 244 -0.30 10.52 -16.00
N ILE A 245 0.80 9.91 -16.44
CA ILE A 245 1.35 10.13 -17.78
C ILE A 245 0.37 9.61 -18.84
N LEU A 246 -0.10 8.36 -18.71
CA LEU A 246 -1.01 7.75 -19.68
C LEU A 246 -2.40 8.41 -19.69
N LEU A 247 -2.86 8.92 -18.54
CA LEU A 247 -4.08 9.74 -18.43
C LEU A 247 -4.05 10.98 -19.34
N VAL A 248 -2.88 11.63 -19.45
CA VAL A 248 -2.68 12.78 -20.35
C VAL A 248 -2.47 12.35 -21.80
N VAL A 249 -1.69 11.28 -22.05
CA VAL A 249 -1.53 10.73 -23.40
C VAL A 249 -2.90 10.36 -23.99
N ARG A 250 -3.77 9.74 -23.18
CA ARG A 250 -5.15 9.42 -23.53
C ARG A 250 -5.95 10.69 -23.85
N SER A 251 -5.96 11.68 -22.95
CA SER A 251 -6.71 12.93 -23.11
C SER A 251 -6.23 13.86 -24.23
N LEU A 252 -5.04 13.60 -24.80
CA LEU A 252 -4.48 14.34 -25.94
C LEU A 252 -4.66 13.61 -27.29
N LEU A 253 -4.70 12.27 -27.29
CA LEU A 253 -4.55 11.45 -28.51
C LEU A 253 -5.70 10.46 -28.77
N GLU A 254 -6.54 10.14 -27.78
CA GLU A 254 -7.68 9.25 -27.97
C GLU A 254 -8.84 9.97 -28.65
N ASN A 255 -8.82 9.97 -29.98
CA ASN A 255 -9.88 10.54 -30.82
C ASN A 255 -10.62 9.51 -31.68
N ASN A 256 -10.26 8.22 -31.59
CA ASN A 256 -10.88 7.13 -32.34
C ASN A 256 -10.66 5.78 -31.63
N CYS A 257 -11.46 4.78 -32.03
CA CYS A 257 -11.46 3.44 -31.44
C CYS A 257 -10.10 2.72 -31.55
N SER A 258 -9.40 2.86 -32.68
CA SER A 258 -8.10 2.19 -32.90
C SER A 258 -6.96 2.84 -32.10
N PHE A 259 -7.16 4.00 -31.48
CA PHE A 259 -6.26 4.48 -30.42
C PHE A 259 -6.63 3.88 -29.06
N ALA A 260 -7.92 3.90 -28.71
CA ALA A 260 -8.45 3.32 -27.46
C ALA A 260 -8.00 1.87 -27.26
N GLU A 261 -8.19 1.02 -28.27
CA GLU A 261 -7.75 -0.39 -28.29
C GLU A 261 -6.26 -0.54 -27.95
N LYS A 262 -5.40 0.31 -28.54
CA LYS A 262 -3.94 0.23 -28.38
C LYS A 262 -3.45 0.75 -27.02
N ILE A 263 -4.14 1.73 -26.43
CA ILE A 263 -3.77 2.29 -25.12
C ILE A 263 -4.40 1.52 -23.95
N PHE A 264 -5.54 0.86 -24.16
CA PHE A 264 -6.34 0.19 -23.11
C PHE A 264 -5.50 -0.64 -22.14
N ASN A 265 -4.73 -1.61 -22.66
CA ASN A 265 -3.99 -2.56 -21.84
C ASN A 265 -2.83 -1.91 -21.07
N ILE A 266 -2.07 -0.99 -21.69
CA ILE A 266 -0.98 -0.29 -20.98
C ILE A 266 -1.51 0.71 -19.95
N TYR A 267 -2.65 1.35 -20.23
CA TYR A 267 -3.35 2.22 -19.27
C TYR A 267 -3.88 1.40 -18.08
N HIS A 268 -4.53 0.26 -18.29
CA HIS A 268 -4.97 -0.64 -17.21
C HIS A 268 -3.80 -1.19 -16.38
N VAL A 269 -2.70 -1.61 -17.01
CA VAL A 269 -1.47 -2.00 -16.30
C VAL A 269 -0.92 -0.86 -15.44
N SER A 270 -1.05 0.39 -15.88
CA SER A 270 -0.63 1.56 -15.11
C SER A 270 -1.59 1.93 -13.97
N LEU A 271 -2.89 1.67 -14.12
CA LEU A 271 -3.89 1.81 -13.04
C LEU A 271 -3.69 0.73 -11.98
N LEU A 272 -3.44 -0.53 -12.37
CA LEU A 272 -2.99 -1.58 -11.45
C LEU A 272 -1.70 -1.22 -10.72
N LEU A 273 -0.82 -0.42 -11.32
CA LEU A 273 0.40 0.01 -10.66
C LEU A 273 0.16 1.03 -9.53
N THR A 274 -0.95 1.78 -9.54
CA THR A 274 -1.31 2.66 -8.41
C THR A 274 -1.59 1.84 -7.15
N THR A 275 -2.24 0.68 -7.30
CA THR A 275 -2.67 -0.19 -6.18
C THR A 275 -1.51 -0.75 -5.35
N PHE A 276 -0.29 -0.74 -5.90
CA PHE A 276 0.91 -1.15 -5.16
C PHE A 276 1.34 -0.15 -4.08
N ASN A 277 0.80 1.07 -4.05
CA ASN A 277 1.05 2.01 -2.96
C ASN A 277 0.64 1.38 -1.61
N CYS A 278 -0.53 0.72 -1.55
CA CYS A 278 -1.05 0.02 -0.39
C CYS A 278 -0.07 -1.02 0.20
N VAL A 279 0.81 -1.61 -0.62
CA VAL A 279 1.85 -2.57 -0.17
C VAL A 279 3.16 -1.85 0.18
N ALA A 280 3.44 -0.70 -0.44
CA ALA A 280 4.68 0.04 -0.29
C ALA A 280 4.66 1.07 0.86
N ASP A 281 3.55 1.78 1.09
CA ASP A 281 3.40 2.82 2.11
C ASP A 281 3.64 2.34 3.57
N PRO A 282 3.35 1.09 3.95
CA PRO A 282 3.85 0.48 5.19
C PRO A 282 5.38 0.59 5.41
N VAL A 283 6.20 0.76 4.37
CA VAL A 283 7.65 0.99 4.52
C VAL A 283 7.98 2.35 5.14
N LEU A 284 7.09 3.34 5.01
CA LEU A 284 7.26 4.67 5.59
C LEU A 284 7.25 4.61 7.12
N TYR A 285 6.48 3.67 7.70
CA TYR A 285 6.47 3.41 9.13
C TYR A 285 7.81 2.87 9.63
N CYS A 286 8.36 1.90 8.91
CA CYS A 286 9.71 1.37 9.14
C CYS A 286 10.78 2.49 9.12
N PHE A 287 10.67 3.47 8.22
CA PHE A 287 11.62 4.60 8.19
C PHE A 287 11.23 5.76 9.12
N SER A 288 10.01 5.83 9.66
CA SER A 288 9.62 6.82 10.66
C SER A 288 10.18 6.52 12.07
N SER A 289 10.41 5.25 12.42
CA SER A 289 10.71 4.83 13.80
C SER A 289 11.68 3.63 13.86
N GLU A 290 12.82 3.78 14.55
CA GLU A 290 13.88 2.76 14.65
C GLU A 290 13.42 1.51 15.43
N SER A 291 12.53 1.65 16.41
CA SER A 291 11.91 0.52 17.12
C SER A 291 10.84 -0.18 16.28
N THR A 292 10.08 0.57 15.47
CA THR A 292 9.08 0.02 14.54
C THR A 292 9.77 -0.85 13.49
N TYR A 293 10.89 -0.38 12.89
CA TYR A 293 11.69 -1.20 11.97
C TYR A 293 12.13 -2.54 12.59
N GLN A 294 12.63 -2.52 13.83
CA GLN A 294 13.06 -3.75 14.52
C GLN A 294 11.91 -4.73 14.76
N ASN A 295 10.71 -4.23 15.05
CA ASN A 295 9.54 -5.08 15.26
C ASN A 295 8.98 -5.64 13.93
N PHE A 296 8.92 -4.84 12.86
CA PHE A 296 8.57 -5.34 11.52
C PHE A 296 9.58 -6.37 11.02
N ALA A 297 10.88 -6.15 11.24
CA ALA A 297 11.92 -7.12 10.90
C ALA A 297 11.73 -8.45 11.66
N LYS A 298 11.54 -8.41 12.99
CA LYS A 298 11.23 -9.61 13.79
C LYS A 298 9.97 -10.32 13.29
N MET A 299 8.89 -9.60 13.00
CA MET A 299 7.64 -10.19 12.55
C MET A 299 7.78 -10.85 11.17
N ARG A 300 8.50 -10.19 10.23
CA ARG A 300 8.89 -10.78 8.94
C ARG A 300 9.69 -12.06 9.15
N ASP A 301 10.68 -12.04 10.03
CA ASP A 301 11.57 -13.18 10.26
C ASP A 301 10.82 -14.35 10.92
N SER A 302 9.88 -14.07 11.83
CA SER A 302 8.92 -15.05 12.35
C SER A 302 7.97 -15.61 11.28
N CYS A 303 7.42 -14.77 10.39
CA CYS A 303 6.60 -15.24 9.26
C CYS A 303 7.40 -16.10 8.28
N LEU A 304 8.64 -15.73 7.95
CA LEU A 304 9.54 -16.54 7.11
C LEU A 304 9.89 -17.87 7.77
N THR A 305 10.05 -17.89 9.10
CA THR A 305 10.26 -19.12 9.87
C THR A 305 9.02 -20.00 9.84
N CYS A 306 7.83 -19.43 10.04
CA CYS A 306 6.56 -20.16 10.01
C CYS A 306 6.23 -20.75 8.63
N LEU A 307 6.46 -19.98 7.55
CA LEU A 307 6.41 -20.45 6.16
C LEU A 307 7.46 -21.53 5.86
N GLY A 308 8.60 -21.50 6.57
CA GLY A 308 9.59 -22.57 6.57
C GLY A 308 9.06 -23.86 7.20
N CYS A 309 8.48 -23.78 8.41
CA CYS A 309 7.92 -24.93 9.11
C CYS A 309 6.79 -25.61 8.33
N LEU A 310 5.86 -24.83 7.76
CA LEU A 310 4.79 -25.34 6.87
C LEU A 310 5.33 -26.13 5.68
N LYS A 311 6.54 -25.80 5.20
CA LYS A 311 7.23 -26.50 4.09
C LYS A 311 7.90 -27.81 4.50
N THR A 312 8.06 -28.06 5.80
CA THR A 312 8.65 -29.28 6.35
C THR A 312 7.58 -30.36 6.54
N GLU A 313 6.40 -30.00 7.03
CA GLU A 313 5.31 -30.96 7.29
C GLU A 313 4.77 -31.62 6.01
N THR A 314 4.82 -30.94 4.85
CA THR A 314 4.31 -31.49 3.58
C THR A 314 5.17 -32.63 2.97
N LYS A 315 6.24 -33.07 3.63
CA LYS A 315 7.15 -34.12 3.12
C LYS A 315 7.04 -35.48 3.81
N GLU A 316 6.38 -35.57 4.97
CA GLU A 316 6.25 -36.79 5.76
C GLU A 316 4.85 -37.42 5.58
N LEU A 317 4.61 -38.06 4.43
CA LEU A 317 3.49 -39.00 4.29
C LEU A 317 3.94 -40.26 3.53
N HIS A 318 3.99 -41.37 4.27
CA HIS A 318 4.49 -42.67 3.84
C HIS A 318 3.70 -43.33 2.70
N PRO A 319 4.39 -44.13 1.87
CA PRO A 319 3.90 -45.43 1.42
C PRO A 319 4.28 -46.52 2.43
N LEU A 320 3.34 -47.39 2.78
CA LEU A 320 3.62 -48.71 3.37
C LEU A 320 3.97 -49.70 2.24
N ASN A 321 4.88 -50.65 2.50
CA ASN A 321 4.71 -52.09 2.20
C ASN A 321 6.01 -52.90 2.40
N ALA A 322 5.98 -53.86 3.34
CA ALA A 322 6.59 -55.20 3.24
C ALA A 322 6.28 -56.01 4.53
N PRO A 323 5.83 -57.28 4.46
CA PRO A 323 5.58 -58.12 5.64
C PRO A 323 6.60 -59.26 5.80
N GLU A 324 7.13 -59.47 7.00
CA GLU A 324 7.82 -60.71 7.40
C GLU A 324 7.48 -61.14 8.83
N THR A 325 7.27 -62.46 9.00
CA THR A 325 7.12 -63.19 10.28
C THR A 325 7.35 -64.69 10.01
N PRO A 326 7.58 -65.55 11.02
CA PRO A 326 8.21 -65.34 12.33
C PRO A 326 9.34 -66.37 12.61
N ASN A 327 10.08 -66.26 13.73
CA ASN A 327 10.16 -67.35 14.75
C ASN A 327 11.08 -67.12 15.97
N ARG A 328 10.68 -67.78 17.08
CA ARG A 328 11.43 -68.24 18.27
C ARG A 328 11.94 -67.22 19.33
N PRO A 329 12.12 -67.66 20.61
CA PRO A 329 11.70 -66.81 21.74
C PRO A 329 12.65 -66.70 22.96
N GLN A 330 12.30 -65.73 23.83
CA GLN A 330 12.47 -65.63 25.30
C GLN A 330 13.47 -66.53 26.05
N HIS A 331 14.43 -65.88 26.72
CA HIS A 331 15.04 -66.17 28.04
C HIS A 331 15.92 -64.91 28.38
N GLU A 332 16.13 -64.41 29.61
CA GLU A 332 15.66 -64.75 30.96
C GLU A 332 15.91 -63.57 31.96
N GLN A 333 15.16 -63.51 33.07
CA GLN A 333 15.49 -62.90 34.38
C GLN A 333 15.71 -61.36 34.61
N GLN A 334 15.65 -61.02 35.91
CA GLN A 334 15.45 -59.71 36.60
C GLN A 334 15.68 -59.98 38.12
N PRO A 335 15.87 -59.03 39.08
CA PRO A 335 16.29 -57.61 39.10
C PRO A 335 17.52 -57.31 40.03
N GLY A 336 17.87 -56.02 40.19
CA GLY A 336 18.55 -55.48 41.40
C GLY A 336 19.92 -54.81 41.16
N LEU A 337 20.49 -54.02 42.08
CA LEU A 337 19.96 -53.32 43.28
C LEU A 337 21.03 -52.29 43.76
N LEU A 338 20.63 -51.29 44.56
CA LEU A 338 21.46 -50.27 45.28
C LEU A 338 22.13 -49.19 44.39
N GLN A 339 22.12 -47.86 44.62
CA GLN A 339 21.99 -46.94 45.80
C GLN A 339 23.35 -46.41 46.32
N ILE A 340 23.36 -45.19 46.88
CA ILE A 340 24.46 -44.54 47.66
C ILE A 340 25.61 -43.95 46.80
N SER A 341 26.27 -42.82 47.11
CA SER A 341 25.86 -41.50 47.67
C SER A 341 27.05 -40.52 47.57
N HIS A 342 26.81 -39.20 47.52
CA HIS A 342 27.53 -38.11 48.22
C HIS A 342 27.06 -36.78 47.58
N ASP A 343 26.33 -35.85 48.21
CA ASP A 343 26.33 -35.31 49.58
C ASP A 343 27.36 -34.18 49.81
N SER A 344 26.83 -32.95 49.80
CA SER A 344 27.07 -31.85 50.75
C SER A 344 28.43 -31.09 50.72
N THR A 345 28.54 -29.82 51.18
CA THR A 345 27.57 -28.92 51.83
C THR A 345 27.81 -27.44 51.47
N ALA A 346 26.80 -26.64 51.82
CA ALA A 346 26.74 -25.24 52.29
C ALA A 346 27.98 -24.66 53.07
N MET A 347 28.05 -23.39 53.54
CA MET A 347 27.01 -22.40 53.89
C MET A 347 27.61 -20.99 54.21
N LYS A 348 26.89 -19.87 53.93
CA LYS A 348 26.88 -18.55 54.68
C LYS A 348 28.23 -17.80 54.90
N ASP A 349 28.37 -16.58 55.46
CA ASP A 349 27.59 -15.34 55.75
C ASP A 349 28.68 -14.23 56.03
N SER A 350 28.51 -12.90 56.12
CA SER A 350 27.52 -11.86 55.72
C SER A 350 28.14 -10.47 56.12
N THR A 351 27.37 -9.36 56.21
CA THR A 351 27.64 -8.11 57.02
C THR A 351 28.87 -7.20 56.67
N THR A 352 28.93 -5.86 56.83
CA THR A 352 27.96 -4.72 56.98
C THR A 352 28.68 -3.35 56.79
N ASN A 353 27.91 -2.25 56.61
CA ASN A 353 28.25 -0.83 56.96
C ASN A 353 29.40 -0.12 56.18
N THR A 354 29.60 1.21 56.17
CA THR A 354 28.93 2.43 56.74
C THR A 354 29.23 3.64 55.80
N VAL A 355 28.29 4.52 55.42
CA VAL A 355 27.92 5.84 56.02
C VAL A 355 28.90 7.01 55.80
N SER A 356 28.32 8.15 55.34
CA SER A 356 28.77 9.57 55.35
C SER A 356 30.09 10.01 54.71
N LEU A 357 29.98 10.90 53.72
CA LEU A 357 30.31 12.32 53.89
C LEU A 357 29.38 13.19 53.01
#